data_AF-A0A939B6U7-F1
#
_entry.id   AF-A0A939B6U7-F1
#
_cell.length_a   1.000
_cell.length_b   1.000
_cell.length_c   1.000
_cell.angle_alpha   90.00
_cell.angle_beta   90.00
_cell.angle_gamma   90.00
#
_symmetry.space_group_name_H-M   'P 1'
#
loop_
_entity.id
_entity.type
_entity.pdbx_description
1 polymer ?
#
loop_
_entity_poly.entity_id
_entity_poly.type
_entity_poly.pdbx_seq_one_letter_code
_entity_poly.pdbx_strand_id
1 'polypeptide(L)' 'MDNSNLFLTSEDVATILRVSKRTLQNYRSEGKLMYYKVSPKVIRYRVADVVEFLKQSNCCSYQKDRVNELIRKCLVKL' A
#
# COMPACT_ATOMS: atom_id res chain seq x y z
N MET A 1 7.06 -17.54 0.44
CA MET A 1 5.69 -17.13 0.80
C MET A 1 5.32 -15.89 0.02
N ASP A 2 4.44 -16.10 -0.95
CA ASP A 2 3.84 -15.12 -1.84
C ASP A 2 2.91 -14.17 -1.06
N ASN A 3 3.42 -12.97 -0.74
CA ASN A 3 2.62 -11.89 -0.15
C ASN A 3 1.60 -11.30 -1.16
N SER A 4 1.53 -11.81 -2.39
CA SER A 4 0.66 -11.30 -3.47
C SER A 4 -0.83 -11.49 -3.20
N ASN A 5 -1.21 -12.44 -2.33
CA ASN A 5 -2.60 -12.74 -2.00
C ASN A 5 -3.15 -11.95 -0.79
N LEU A 6 -2.33 -11.11 -0.16
CA LEU A 6 -2.74 -10.31 0.99
C LEU A 6 -3.37 -8.98 0.55
N PHE A 7 -4.49 -8.66 1.20
CA PHE A 7 -5.21 -7.41 1.02
C PHE A 7 -5.10 -6.53 2.26
N LEU A 8 -4.79 -5.25 2.03
CA LEU A 8 -4.68 -4.21 3.04
C LEU A 8 -5.93 -3.33 3.06
N THR A 9 -6.27 -2.82 4.24
CA THR A 9 -7.30 -1.79 4.38
C THR A 9 -6.74 -0.41 4.03
N SER A 10 -7.63 0.57 3.84
CA SER A 10 -7.22 1.96 3.65
C SER A 10 -6.42 2.52 4.83
N GLU A 11 -6.66 2.02 6.05
CA GLU A 11 -5.92 2.44 7.24
C GLU A 11 -4.51 1.86 7.24
N ASP A 12 -4.38 0.55 6.96
CA ASP A 12 -3.06 -0.08 6.84
C ASP A 12 -2.22 0.62 5.78
N VAL A 13 -2.78 0.86 4.59
CA VAL A 13 -2.07 1.54 3.49
C VAL A 13 -1.69 2.97 3.86
N ALA A 14 -2.58 3.73 4.52
CA ALA A 14 -2.26 5.09 4.96
C ALA A 14 -1.11 5.10 5.97
N THR A 15 -1.12 4.17 6.93
CA THR A 15 -0.04 4.01 7.92
C THR A 15 1.27 3.59 7.25
N ILE A 16 1.21 2.67 6.29
CA ILE A 16 2.36 2.17 5.53
C ILE A 16 3.01 3.28 4.71
N LEU A 17 2.20 4.00 3.93
CA LEU A 17 2.67 5.11 3.10
C LEU A 17 3.02 6.34 3.95
N ARG A 18 2.66 6.37 5.24
CA ARG A 18 2.68 7.54 6.13
C ARG A 18 2.03 8.76 5.48
N VAL A 19 0.89 8.54 4.85
CA VAL A 19 0.09 9.60 4.25
C VAL A 19 -1.26 9.69 4.94
N SER A 20 -1.85 10.86 4.90
CA SER A 20 -3.21 11.05 5.39
C SER A 20 -4.22 10.29 4.52
N LYS A 21 -5.35 9.90 5.11
CA LYS A 21 -6.48 9.29 4.36
C LYS A 21 -6.92 10.15 3.17
N ARG A 22 -6.75 11.48 3.28
CA ARG A 22 -6.99 12.45 2.19
C ARG A 22 -6.03 12.28 1.02
N THR A 23 -4.72 12.14 1.27
CA THR A 23 -3.73 11.87 0.24
C THR A 23 -3.96 10.52 -0.43
N LEU A 24 -4.33 9.49 0.35
CA LEU A 24 -4.70 8.19 -0.20
C LEU A 24 -5.98 8.25 -1.06
N GLN A 25 -6.89 9.19 -0.78
CA GLN A 25 -8.01 9.49 -1.66
C GLN A 25 -7.55 10.15 -2.96
N ASN A 26 -6.65 11.14 -2.88
CA ASN A 26 -6.09 11.80 -4.07
C ASN A 26 -5.39 10.77 -4.98
N TYR A 27 -4.58 9.86 -4.44
CA TYR A 27 -3.96 8.79 -5.23
C TYR A 27 -4.95 7.87 -5.94
N ARG A 28 -6.14 7.66 -5.37
CA ARG A 28 -7.23 6.92 -6.03
C ARG A 28 -7.89 7.74 -7.12
N SER A 29 -8.20 9.00 -6.85
CA SER A 29 -8.81 9.92 -7.82
C SER A 29 -7.90 10.19 -9.02
N GLU A 30 -6.59 10.27 -8.78
CA GLU A 30 -5.55 10.45 -9.79
C GLU A 30 -5.17 9.15 -10.51
N GLY A 31 -5.71 7.99 -10.10
CA GLY A 31 -5.39 6.68 -10.69
C GLY A 31 -3.97 6.19 -10.42
N LYS A 32 -3.26 6.82 -9.47
CA LYS A 32 -1.86 6.51 -9.11
C LYS A 32 -1.71 5.18 -8.36
N LEU A 33 -2.69 4.83 -7.53
CA LEU A 33 -2.67 3.61 -6.73
C LEU A 33 -3.88 2.73 -7.08
N MET A 34 -3.61 1.50 -7.51
CA MET A 34 -4.66 0.51 -7.80
C MET A 34 -5.42 0.13 -6.52
N TYR A 35 -6.73 0.01 -6.64
CA TYR A 35 -7.61 -0.35 -5.53
C TYR A 35 -8.70 -1.30 -6.01
N TYR A 36 -9.19 -2.13 -5.09
CA TYR A 36 -10.22 -3.13 -5.33
C TYR A 36 -11.42 -2.81 -4.46
N LYS A 37 -12.57 -2.58 -5.10
CA LYS A 37 -13.85 -2.48 -4.39
C LYS A 37 -14.39 -3.89 -4.19
N VAL A 38 -14.41 -4.34 -2.94
CA VAL A 38 -15.06 -5.60 -2.55
C VAL A 38 -16.55 -5.34 -2.28
N SER A 39 -16.89 -4.14 -1.83
CA SER A 39 -18.28 -3.71 -1.58
C SER A 39 -18.40 -2.18 -1.74
N PRO A 40 -19.62 -1.60 -1.81
CA PRO A 40 -19.81 -0.16 -2.00
C PRO A 40 -19.07 0.72 -0.97
N LYS A 41 -18.90 0.20 0.24
CA LYS A 41 -18.18 0.87 1.35
C LYS A 41 -16.81 0.28 1.66
N VAL A 42 -16.44 -0.85 1.05
CA VAL A 42 -15.23 -1.60 1.41
C VAL A 42 -14.25 -1.59 0.24
N ILE A 43 -13.14 -0.87 0.45
CA ILE A 43 -12.03 -0.76 -0.49
C ILE A 43 -10.82 -1.47 0.11
N ARG A 44 -10.19 -2.33 -0.69
CA ARG A 44 -8.97 -3.06 -0.34
C ARG A 44 -7.87 -2.81 -1.35
N TYR A 45 -6.63 -3.03 -0.93
CA TYR A 45 -5.44 -2.86 -1.76
C TYR A 45 -4.62 -4.13 -1.71
N ARG A 46 -4.11 -4.60 -2.85
CA ARG A 46 -3.18 -5.73 -2.81
C ARG A 46 -1.84 -5.24 -2.30
N VAL A 47 -1.19 -6.05 -1.46
CA VAL A 47 0.16 -5.76 -0.98
C VAL A 47 1.14 -5.58 -2.15
N ALA A 48 1.02 -6.44 -3.18
CA ALA A 48 1.85 -6.35 -4.39
C ALA A 48 1.75 -4.97 -5.07
N ASP A 49 0.53 -4.47 -5.28
CA ASP A 49 0.29 -3.19 -5.94
C ASP A 49 0.81 -2.01 -5.10
N VAL A 50 0.66 -2.06 -3.76
CA VAL A 50 1.19 -1.03 -2.85
C VAL A 50 2.72 -1.03 -2.84
N VAL A 51 3.34 -2.21 -2.85
CA VAL A 51 4.80 -2.36 -2.93
C VAL A 51 5.33 -1.88 -4.28
N GLU A 52 4.64 -2.18 -5.37
CA GLU A 52 5.00 -1.70 -6.71
C GLU A 52 4.86 -0.18 -6.81
N PHE A 53 3.76 0.38 -6.30
CA PHE A 53 3.57 1.82 -6.21
C PHE A 53 4.72 2.50 -5.46
N LEU A 54 5.14 1.95 -4.32
CA LEU A 54 6.28 2.44 -3.55
C LEU A 54 7.61 2.34 -4.30
N LYS A 55 7.80 1.30 -5.12
CA LYS A 55 8.99 1.16 -5.98
C LYS A 55 8.99 2.20 -7.10
N GLN A 56 7.81 2.53 -7.64
CA GLN A 56 7.65 3.40 -8.80
C GLN A 56 7.60 4.90 -8.42
N SER A 57 7.09 5.24 -7.24
CA SER A 57 7.01 6.62 -6.76
C SER A 57 8.36 7.21 -6.32
N ASN A 58 9.42 6.41 -6.23
CA ASN A 58 10.65 6.78 -5.52
C ASN A 58 11.91 6.70 -6.38
N CYS A 59 12.10 7.71 -7.22
CA CYS A 59 13.42 8.16 -7.67
C CYS A 59 14.15 8.85 -6.49
N CYS A 60 14.54 8.13 -5.44
CA CYS A 60 15.56 8.54 -4.46
C CYS A 60 15.85 7.38 -3.50
N SER A 61 17.13 7.12 -3.28
CA SER A 61 17.74 6.04 -2.49
C SER A 61 17.24 5.88 -1.04
N TYR A 62 16.53 6.89 -0.51
CA TYR A 62 16.16 7.02 0.91
C TYR A 62 15.00 6.15 1.43
N GLN A 63 14.33 5.33 0.58
CA GLN A 63 13.11 4.59 1.02
C GLN A 63 13.14 3.07 0.83
N LYS A 64 14.26 2.46 0.38
CA LYS A 64 14.37 0.99 0.27
C LYS A 64 14.22 0.28 1.63
N ASP A 65 14.79 0.87 2.69
CA ASP A 65 14.68 0.34 4.06
C ASP A 65 13.22 0.27 4.56
N ARG A 66 12.37 1.17 4.08
CA ARG A 66 10.95 1.25 4.49
C ARG A 66 10.08 0.21 3.79
N VAL A 67 10.36 -0.11 2.52
CA VAL A 67 9.70 -1.24 1.84
C VAL A 67 10.08 -2.54 2.54
N ASN A 68 11.34 -2.70 2.96
CA ASN A 68 11.76 -3.84 3.76
C ASN A 68 11.07 -3.89 5.13
N GLU A 69 10.88 -2.75 5.80
CA GLU A 69 10.09 -2.68 7.05
C GLU A 69 8.63 -3.09 6.83
N LEU A 70 8.02 -2.68 5.72
CA LEU A 70 6.64 -3.04 5.33
C LEU A 70 6.51 -4.56 5.14
N ILE A 71 7.46 -5.17 4.41
CA ILE A 71 7.54 -6.61 4.23
C ILE A 71 7.65 -7.30 5.59
N ARG A 72 8.55 -6.85 6.48
CA ARG A 72 8.70 -7.39 7.83
C ARG A 72 7.40 -7.27 8.64
N LYS A 73 6.73 -6.12 8.60
CA LYS A 73 5.53 -5.85 9.40
C LYS A 73 4.31 -6.67 8.93
N CYS A 74 4.21 -6.98 7.64
CA CYS A 74 3.22 -7.93 7.12
C CYS A 74 3.57 -9.38 7.48
N LEU A 75 4.85 -9.74 7.52
CA LEU A 75 5.32 -11.10 7.83
C LEU A 75 5.19 -11.47 9.32
N VAL A 76 5.27 -10.50 10.23
CA VAL A 76 5.25 -10.70 11.70
C VAL A 76 3.83 -10.72 12.29
N LYS A 77 2.78 -10.42 11.50
CA LYS A 77 1.37 -10.49 11.93
C LYS A 77 0.74 -11.90 11.80
N LEU A 78 1.55 -12.94 11.55
CA LEU A 78 1.13 -14.35 11.52
C LEU A 78 1.36 -15.02 12.87
#